data_AF-A0A1Y1Q4N3-F1
#
_entry.id   AF-A0A1Y1Q4N3-F1
#
_cell.length_a   1.000
_cell.length_b   1.000
_cell.length_c   1.000
_cell.angle_alpha   90.00
_cell.angle_beta   90.00
_cell.angle_gamma   90.00
#
_symmetry.space_group_name_H-M   'P 1'
#
loop_
_entity.id
_entity.type
_entity.pdbx_description
1 polymer ?
#
loop_
_entity_poly.entity_id
_entity_poly.type
_entity_poly.pdbx_seq_one_letter_code
_entity_poly.pdbx_strand_id
1 'polypeptide(L)'
;MDFKTIFLEHAWVWVWVVGYWLFIWWNVKDIHSTKTASDFFIANRSIPTVVFVFAATATYYSGWTFMSQPSLIYRDGFQAAYASFYVIFIPFAGMLFWKRQWLLGKRYGFVTPGEMFGEYFKSSHALKSGAEPGADGLRWLVLFIAFLVSVLYIGIQFRASGFLFNVLTGLNTEFGMILLSIVVLLYVSWGGLRAVAYVDTMQAVLLGLGIFVIGYLVLDLVGEFKKGIITLSEFDPNRAGL
;
A
#
# COMPACT_ATOMS: atom_id res chain seq x y z
N MET A 1 28.24 -6.76 17.51
CA MET A 1 27.50 -7.98 17.90
C MET A 1 27.45 -8.89 16.68
N ASP A 2 27.77 -10.18 16.82
CA ASP A 2 27.79 -11.12 15.68
C ASP A 2 26.36 -11.46 15.23
N PHE A 3 26.19 -11.72 13.92
CA PHE A 3 24.91 -12.05 13.29
C PHE A 3 24.20 -13.20 14.01
N LYS A 4 24.96 -14.21 14.46
CA LYS A 4 24.41 -15.37 15.18
C LYS A 4 23.75 -14.97 16.50
N THR A 5 24.36 -14.04 17.25
CA THR A 5 23.81 -13.54 18.51
C THR A 5 22.54 -12.73 18.26
N ILE A 6 22.57 -11.83 17.28
CA ILE A 6 21.40 -11.03 16.88
C ILE A 6 20.24 -11.95 16.46
N PHE A 7 20.54 -12.98 15.66
CA PHE A 7 19.54 -13.92 15.19
C PHE A 7 18.86 -14.68 16.33
N LEU A 8 19.63 -15.14 17.32
CA LEU A 8 19.10 -15.90 18.46
C LEU A 8 18.29 -15.02 19.42
N GLU A 9 18.73 -13.79 19.69
CA GLU A 9 17.99 -12.86 20.55
C GLU A 9 16.65 -12.42 19.93
N HIS A 10 16.59 -12.31 18.60
CA HIS A 10 15.40 -11.89 17.86
C HIS A 10 14.72 -13.07 17.15
N ALA A 11 14.91 -14.30 17.64
CA ALA A 11 14.35 -15.51 17.02
C ALA A 11 12.82 -15.45 16.87
N TRP A 12 12.14 -14.77 17.80
CA TRP A 12 10.70 -14.56 17.74
C TRP A 12 10.27 -13.77 16.47
N VAL A 13 11.05 -12.76 16.04
CA VAL A 13 10.77 -12.00 14.82
C VAL A 13 10.83 -12.92 13.61
N TRP A 14 11.86 -13.75 13.55
CA TRP A 14 12.06 -14.71 12.46
C TRP A 14 10.95 -15.75 12.37
N VAL A 15 10.45 -16.24 13.51
CA VAL A 15 9.28 -17.12 13.55
C VAL A 15 8.06 -16.43 12.94
N TRP A 16 7.79 -15.17 13.29
CA TRP A 16 6.67 -14.41 12.70
C TRP A 16 6.87 -14.12 11.21
N VAL A 17 8.09 -13.80 10.78
CA VAL A 17 8.43 -13.54 9.36
C VAL A 17 8.21 -14.80 8.52
N VAL A 18 8.75 -15.93 8.95
CA VAL A 18 8.58 -17.21 8.25
C VAL A 18 7.11 -17.64 8.28
N GLY A 19 6.43 -17.50 9.43
CA GLY A 19 5.00 -17.77 9.54
C GLY A 19 4.17 -16.91 8.58
N TYR A 20 4.50 -15.62 8.47
CA TYR A 20 3.86 -14.70 7.54
C TYR A 20 4.11 -15.06 6.06
N TRP A 21 5.32 -15.52 5.71
CA TRP A 21 5.60 -15.96 4.35
C TRP A 21 4.91 -17.27 3.99
N LEU A 22 4.86 -18.23 4.92
CA LEU A 22 4.08 -19.46 4.75
C LEU A 22 2.59 -19.14 4.60
N PHE A 23 2.10 -18.16 5.34
CA PHE A 23 0.75 -17.66 5.22
C PHE A 23 0.49 -17.02 3.84
N ILE A 24 1.38 -16.15 3.33
CA ILE A 24 1.29 -15.63 1.96
C ILE A 24 1.26 -16.79 0.96
N TRP A 25 2.25 -17.68 1.04
CA TRP A 25 2.40 -18.81 0.13
C TRP A 25 1.15 -19.69 0.12
N TRP A 26 0.59 -20.02 1.28
CA TRP A 26 -0.64 -20.81 1.39
C TRP A 26 -1.82 -20.20 0.64
N ASN A 27 -1.89 -18.87 0.56
CA ASN A 27 -2.99 -18.17 -0.10
C ASN A 27 -2.78 -17.98 -1.60
N VAL A 28 -1.53 -17.99 -2.06
CA VAL A 28 -1.21 -17.79 -3.49
C VAL A 28 -0.85 -19.08 -4.22
N LYS A 29 -0.57 -20.18 -3.52
CA LYS A 29 -0.09 -21.45 -4.12
C LYS A 29 -1.01 -22.01 -5.21
N ASP A 30 -2.33 -21.86 -5.03
CA ASP A 30 -3.35 -22.40 -5.95
C ASP A 30 -3.70 -21.41 -7.07
N ILE A 31 -3.16 -20.18 -7.00
CA ILE A 31 -3.25 -19.17 -8.06
C ILE A 31 -2.19 -19.53 -9.12
N HIS A 32 -2.50 -20.53 -9.95
CA HIS A 32 -1.58 -20.99 -10.98
C HIS A 32 -1.32 -19.93 -12.06
N SER A 33 -0.08 -19.94 -12.56
CA SER A 33 0.51 -19.02 -13.54
C SER A 33 -0.51 -18.52 -14.57
N THR A 34 -0.73 -17.22 -14.55
CA THR A 34 -1.63 -16.51 -15.46
C THR A 34 -1.26 -16.84 -16.91
N LYS A 35 -2.13 -17.58 -17.61
CA LYS A 35 -1.85 -18.04 -18.99
C LYS A 35 -2.01 -16.94 -20.04
N THR A 36 -2.59 -15.81 -19.66
CA THR A 36 -2.86 -14.67 -20.54
C THR A 36 -2.50 -13.35 -19.87
N ALA A 37 -2.19 -12.33 -20.67
CA ALA A 37 -1.92 -10.98 -20.16
C ALA A 37 -3.13 -10.41 -19.41
N SER A 38 -4.35 -10.69 -19.86
CA SER A 38 -5.59 -10.27 -19.17
C SER A 38 -5.71 -10.89 -17.77
N ASP A 39 -5.32 -12.16 -17.60
CA ASP A 39 -5.33 -12.78 -16.28
C ASP A 39 -4.24 -12.19 -15.38
N PHE A 40 -3.06 -11.88 -15.92
CA PHE A 40 -1.97 -11.28 -15.15
C PHE A 40 -2.26 -9.85 -14.70
N PHE A 41 -2.68 -8.98 -15.63
CA PHE A 41 -2.81 -7.55 -15.35
C PHE A 41 -4.16 -7.15 -14.75
N ILE A 42 -5.25 -7.87 -15.08
CA ILE A 42 -6.60 -7.50 -14.62
C ILE A 42 -7.38 -8.67 -13.99
N ALA A 43 -6.73 -9.82 -13.77
CA ALA A 43 -7.35 -11.02 -13.19
C ALA A 43 -8.65 -11.41 -13.90
N ASN A 44 -8.73 -11.21 -15.24
CA ASN A 44 -9.94 -11.40 -16.04
C ASN A 44 -11.19 -10.68 -15.50
N ARG A 45 -11.01 -9.60 -14.73
CA ARG A 45 -12.08 -8.82 -14.08
C ARG A 45 -12.97 -9.67 -13.16
N SER A 46 -12.43 -10.78 -12.63
CA SER A 46 -13.17 -11.76 -11.84
C SER A 46 -12.87 -11.68 -10.33
N ILE A 47 -12.23 -10.60 -9.87
CA ILE A 47 -11.95 -10.40 -8.45
C ILE A 47 -13.28 -10.16 -7.72
N PRO A 48 -13.63 -10.95 -6.68
CA PRO A 48 -14.83 -10.71 -5.88
C PRO A 48 -14.81 -9.32 -5.25
N THR A 49 -15.96 -8.66 -5.15
CA THR A 49 -16.07 -7.29 -4.62
C THR A 49 -15.49 -7.15 -3.22
N VAL A 50 -15.67 -8.14 -2.34
CA VAL A 50 -15.11 -8.11 -0.98
C VAL A 50 -13.58 -8.09 -1.01
N VAL A 51 -12.97 -8.97 -1.80
CA VAL A 51 -11.50 -9.02 -2.00
C VAL A 51 -11.02 -7.69 -2.58
N PHE A 52 -11.72 -7.14 -3.56
CA PHE A 52 -11.37 -5.84 -4.14
C PHE A 52 -11.40 -4.70 -3.11
N VAL A 53 -12.43 -4.64 -2.24
CA VAL A 53 -12.56 -3.59 -1.23
C VAL A 53 -11.43 -3.65 -0.22
N PHE A 54 -11.12 -4.84 0.31
CA PHE A 54 -10.01 -4.99 1.25
C PHE A 54 -8.66 -4.74 0.58
N ALA A 55 -8.44 -5.26 -0.63
CA ALA A 55 -7.22 -5.02 -1.38
C ALA A 55 -7.00 -3.52 -1.65
N ALA A 56 -8.02 -2.82 -2.16
CA ALA A 56 -7.94 -1.38 -2.40
C ALA A 56 -7.68 -0.60 -1.10
N THR A 57 -8.30 -1.03 0.01
CA THR A 57 -8.06 -0.46 1.35
C THR A 57 -6.60 -0.63 1.77
N ALA A 58 -6.03 -1.83 1.66
CA ALA A 58 -4.61 -2.07 1.96
C ALA A 58 -3.68 -1.26 1.07
N THR A 59 -3.98 -1.13 -0.23
CA THR A 59 -3.17 -0.32 -1.16
C THR A 59 -3.13 1.16 -0.72
N TYR A 60 -4.27 1.75 -0.34
CA TYR A 60 -4.35 3.15 0.05
C TYR A 60 -3.86 3.43 1.48
N TYR A 61 -4.16 2.53 2.43
CA TYR A 61 -3.84 2.68 3.85
C TYR A 61 -2.69 1.75 4.27
N SER A 62 -1.71 1.63 3.39
CA SER A 62 -0.54 0.75 3.52
C SER A 62 0.44 1.18 4.62
N GLY A 63 1.61 0.54 4.67
CA GLY A 63 2.69 0.82 5.62
C GLY A 63 3.08 2.30 5.74
N TRP A 64 2.92 3.10 4.68
CA TRP A 64 3.06 4.55 4.78
C TRP A 64 2.09 5.15 5.80
N THR A 65 0.79 4.84 5.73
CA THR A 65 -0.19 5.34 6.73
C THR A 65 0.19 4.90 8.13
N PHE A 66 0.54 3.62 8.28
CA PHE A 66 0.91 3.03 9.57
C PHE A 66 2.14 3.71 10.20
N MET A 67 3.14 4.09 9.40
CA MET A 67 4.35 4.74 9.91
C MET A 67 4.24 6.26 9.99
N SER A 68 3.72 6.93 8.95
CA SER A 68 3.77 8.39 8.89
C SER A 68 2.76 9.05 9.81
N GLN A 69 1.54 8.51 9.95
CA GLN A 69 0.52 9.20 10.74
C GLN A 69 0.92 9.29 12.23
N PRO A 70 1.33 8.19 12.90
CA PRO A 70 1.83 8.29 14.26
C PRO A 70 3.07 9.18 14.37
N SER A 71 3.98 9.13 13.39
CA SER A 71 5.19 9.97 13.39
C SER A 71 4.87 11.46 13.30
N LEU A 72 3.89 11.85 12.47
CA LEU A 72 3.44 13.23 12.36
C LEU A 72 2.74 13.70 13.63
N ILE A 73 1.89 12.87 14.23
CA ILE A 73 1.23 13.20 15.50
C ILE A 73 2.25 13.34 16.63
N TYR A 74 3.27 12.47 16.66
CA TYR A 74 4.35 12.55 17.64
C TYR A 74 5.17 13.84 17.50
N ARG A 75 5.50 14.25 16.26
CA ARG A 75 6.33 15.42 15.99
C ARG A 75 5.57 16.75 16.09
N ASP A 76 4.34 16.80 15.55
CA ASP A 76 3.59 18.03 15.32
C ASP A 76 2.38 18.17 16.25
N GLY A 77 2.14 17.17 17.12
CA GLY A 77 1.05 17.12 18.09
C GLY A 77 -0.28 16.65 17.51
N PHE A 78 -1.32 16.67 18.34
CA PHE A 78 -2.65 16.14 17.98
C PHE A 78 -3.30 16.83 16.78
N GLN A 79 -2.93 18.08 16.48
CA GLN A 79 -3.38 18.79 15.27
C GLN A 79 -3.01 18.05 13.97
N ALA A 80 -1.92 17.28 13.94
CA ALA A 80 -1.59 16.48 12.77
C ALA A 80 -2.60 15.35 12.52
N ALA A 81 -3.40 14.96 13.52
CA ALA A 81 -4.45 13.96 13.35
C ALA A 81 -5.54 14.42 12.36
N TYR A 82 -5.72 15.73 12.14
CA TYR A 82 -6.62 16.23 11.09
C TYR A 82 -6.22 15.73 9.69
N ALA A 83 -4.93 15.44 9.45
CA ALA A 83 -4.51 14.87 8.19
C ALA A 83 -5.22 13.53 7.92
N SER A 84 -5.49 12.71 8.95
CA SER A 84 -6.12 11.39 8.82
C SER A 84 -7.52 11.41 8.18
N PHE A 85 -8.19 12.57 8.06
CA PHE A 85 -9.46 12.71 7.33
C PHE A 85 -9.37 12.38 5.83
N TYR A 86 -8.16 12.24 5.25
CA TYR A 86 -8.02 11.65 3.90
C TYR A 86 -8.63 10.25 3.80
N VAL A 87 -8.78 9.53 4.93
CA VAL A 87 -9.49 8.25 5.01
C VAL A 87 -10.93 8.33 4.51
N ILE A 88 -11.58 9.50 4.61
CA ILE A 88 -12.93 9.73 4.09
C ILE A 88 -12.89 10.22 2.65
N PHE A 89 -11.97 11.16 2.37
CA PHE A 89 -11.90 11.83 1.08
C PHE A 89 -11.55 10.87 -0.07
N ILE A 90 -10.58 9.97 0.14
CA ILE A 90 -10.11 9.05 -0.92
C ILE A 90 -11.22 8.09 -1.38
N PRO A 91 -11.91 7.33 -0.48
CA PRO A 91 -13.01 6.46 -0.89
C PRO A 91 -14.18 7.24 -1.50
N PHE A 92 -14.48 8.43 -0.96
CA PHE A 92 -15.54 9.29 -1.49
C PHE A 92 -15.26 9.72 -2.94
N ALA A 93 -14.06 10.21 -3.22
CA ALA A 93 -13.64 10.51 -4.59
C ALA A 93 -13.71 9.24 -5.47
N GLY A 94 -13.30 8.09 -4.94
CA GLY A 94 -13.40 6.81 -5.63
C GLY A 94 -14.82 6.43 -6.01
N MET A 95 -15.80 6.63 -5.13
CA MET A 95 -17.22 6.37 -5.41
C MET A 95 -17.75 7.25 -6.55
N LEU A 96 -17.32 8.52 -6.62
CA LEU A 96 -17.76 9.45 -7.65
C LEU A 96 -17.13 9.16 -9.02
N PHE A 97 -15.84 8.82 -9.08
CA PHE A 97 -15.10 8.76 -10.34
C PHE A 97 -14.84 7.35 -10.85
N TRP A 98 -14.62 6.34 -9.99
CA TRP A 98 -14.14 5.02 -10.44
C TRP A 98 -15.21 4.15 -11.08
N LYS A 99 -16.48 4.28 -10.68
CA LYS A 99 -17.58 3.53 -11.32
C LYS A 99 -17.60 3.78 -12.82
N ARG A 100 -17.42 5.04 -13.25
CA ARG A 100 -17.39 5.41 -14.66
C ARG A 100 -16.18 4.80 -15.37
N GLN A 101 -14.99 4.90 -14.79
CA GLN A 101 -13.77 4.34 -15.38
C GLN A 101 -13.86 2.82 -15.52
N TRP A 102 -14.42 2.13 -14.53
CA TRP A 102 -14.64 0.69 -14.57
C TRP A 102 -15.61 0.27 -15.69
N LEU A 103 -16.72 0.99 -15.86
CA LEU A 103 -17.68 0.74 -16.93
C LEU A 103 -17.05 0.96 -18.31
N LEU A 104 -16.27 2.03 -18.49
CA LEU A 104 -15.54 2.30 -19.74
C LEU A 104 -14.51 1.19 -20.02
N GLY A 105 -13.71 0.81 -19.02
CA GLY A 105 -12.75 -0.28 -19.14
C GLY A 105 -13.41 -1.60 -19.54
N LYS A 106 -14.59 -1.92 -18.98
CA LYS A 106 -15.36 -3.12 -19.36
C LYS A 106 -15.92 -3.03 -20.79
N ARG A 107 -16.49 -1.89 -21.16
CA ARG A 107 -17.15 -1.71 -22.47
C ARG A 107 -16.17 -1.73 -23.63
N TYR A 108 -15.01 -1.12 -23.46
CA TYR A 108 -14.02 -0.92 -24.54
C TYR A 108 -12.79 -1.83 -24.39
N GLY A 109 -12.73 -2.66 -23.36
CA GLY A 109 -11.64 -3.63 -23.18
C GLY A 109 -10.32 -3.03 -22.69
N PHE A 110 -10.29 -1.78 -22.21
CA PHE A 110 -9.05 -1.13 -21.75
C PHE A 110 -8.41 -1.87 -20.57
N VAL A 111 -7.11 -2.10 -20.66
CA VAL A 111 -6.30 -2.75 -19.62
C VAL A 111 -5.55 -1.72 -18.80
N THR A 112 -5.03 -0.66 -19.44
CA THR A 112 -4.29 0.41 -18.75
C THR A 112 -5.05 1.73 -18.74
N PRO A 113 -4.84 2.58 -17.71
CA PRO A 113 -5.37 3.94 -17.72
C PRO A 113 -4.88 4.78 -18.90
N GLY A 114 -3.63 4.57 -19.35
CA GLY A 114 -3.05 5.28 -20.50
C GLY A 114 -3.80 4.99 -21.81
N GLU A 115 -4.16 3.73 -22.06
CA GLU A 115 -5.02 3.36 -23.18
C GLU A 115 -6.39 4.01 -23.08
N MET A 116 -7.03 3.92 -21.91
CA MET A 116 -8.36 4.47 -21.67
C MET A 116 -8.40 5.99 -21.87
N PHE A 117 -7.46 6.73 -21.29
CA PHE A 117 -7.41 8.18 -21.43
C PHE A 117 -7.00 8.60 -22.85
N GLY A 118 -6.05 7.89 -23.46
CA GLY A 118 -5.68 8.10 -24.85
C GLY A 118 -6.91 8.03 -25.76
N GLU A 119 -7.66 6.93 -25.71
CA GLU A 119 -8.86 6.73 -26.55
C GLU A 119 -10.03 7.65 -26.17
N TYR A 120 -10.25 7.90 -24.88
CA TYR A 120 -11.33 8.79 -24.43
C TYR A 120 -11.14 10.22 -24.98
N PHE A 121 -9.92 10.76 -24.88
CA PHE A 121 -9.62 12.11 -25.31
C PHE A 121 -9.30 12.22 -26.82
N LYS A 122 -8.93 11.13 -27.51
CA LYS A 122 -8.92 11.04 -28.99
C LYS A 122 -10.26 11.50 -29.55
N SER A 123 -11.36 10.92 -29.07
CA SER A 123 -12.70 11.25 -29.58
C SER A 123 -13.11 12.70 -29.32
N SER A 124 -12.59 13.32 -28.26
CA SER A 124 -12.90 14.70 -27.88
C SER A 124 -12.06 15.74 -28.64
N HIS A 125 -10.82 15.41 -29.01
CA HIS A 125 -9.87 16.33 -29.67
C HIS A 125 -9.84 16.19 -31.20
N ALA A 126 -10.10 14.99 -31.74
CA ALA A 126 -10.27 14.75 -33.18
C ALA A 126 -11.43 15.56 -33.78
N LEU A 127 -12.42 15.92 -32.95
CA LEU A 127 -13.56 16.77 -33.32
C LEU A 127 -13.23 18.27 -33.42
N LYS A 128 -12.05 18.74 -32.97
CA LYS A 128 -11.78 20.18 -32.83
C LYS A 128 -10.54 20.73 -33.53
N SER A 129 -9.56 19.94 -33.97
CA SER A 129 -8.28 20.56 -34.39
C SER A 129 -7.53 19.99 -35.59
N GLY A 130 -8.01 18.93 -36.27
CA GLY A 130 -7.34 18.43 -37.49
C GLY A 130 -5.84 18.08 -37.34
N ALA A 131 -5.35 17.96 -36.11
CA ALA A 131 -3.94 17.75 -35.77
C ALA A 131 -3.81 16.44 -35.00
N GLU A 132 -3.21 15.45 -35.64
CA GLU A 132 -3.06 14.07 -35.17
C GLU A 132 -2.06 13.76 -34.02
N PRO A 133 -1.29 14.65 -33.35
CA PRO A 133 -0.34 14.17 -32.32
C PRO A 133 -0.86 14.03 -30.87
N GLY A 134 -2.02 14.58 -30.50
CA GLY A 134 -2.37 14.80 -29.08
C GLY A 134 -2.69 13.55 -28.26
N ALA A 135 -3.05 12.47 -28.94
CA ALA A 135 -3.61 11.30 -28.31
C ALA A 135 -2.62 10.25 -27.84
N ASP A 136 -1.62 9.97 -28.69
CA ASP A 136 -0.52 9.10 -28.33
C ASP A 136 0.38 9.81 -27.31
N GLY A 137 0.51 11.14 -27.39
CA GLY A 137 1.18 11.95 -26.38
C GLY A 137 0.55 11.81 -24.98
N LEU A 138 -0.78 11.86 -24.87
CA LEU A 138 -1.45 11.68 -23.57
C LEU A 138 -1.27 10.27 -23.00
N ARG A 139 -1.35 9.24 -23.86
CA ARG A 139 -1.08 7.86 -23.45
C ARG A 139 0.32 7.72 -22.88
N TRP A 140 1.33 8.23 -23.58
CA TRP A 140 2.72 8.20 -23.13
C TRP A 140 2.95 9.01 -21.86
N LEU A 141 2.30 10.17 -21.74
CA LEU A 141 2.37 11.00 -20.54
C LEU A 141 1.81 10.26 -19.31
N VAL A 142 0.62 9.64 -19.43
CA VAL A 142 0.02 8.87 -18.34
C VAL A 142 0.89 7.68 -17.95
N LEU A 143 1.42 6.95 -18.93
CA LEU A 143 2.34 5.83 -18.67
C LEU A 143 3.64 6.29 -17.99
N PHE A 144 4.22 7.41 -18.43
CA PHE A 144 5.44 7.97 -17.84
C PHE A 144 5.21 8.42 -16.39
N ILE A 145 4.13 9.14 -16.12
CA ILE A 145 3.78 9.57 -14.75
C ILE A 145 3.53 8.34 -13.88
N ALA A 146 2.74 7.37 -14.35
CA ALA A 146 2.45 6.16 -13.60
C ALA A 146 3.73 5.37 -13.28
N PHE A 147 4.63 5.23 -14.25
CA PHE A 147 5.93 4.58 -14.06
C PHE A 147 6.78 5.31 -13.03
N LEU A 148 6.98 6.62 -13.21
CA LEU A 148 7.82 7.44 -12.33
C LEU A 148 7.31 7.40 -10.88
N VAL A 149 6.01 7.60 -10.68
CA VAL A 149 5.40 7.56 -9.34
C VAL A 149 5.52 6.16 -8.74
N SER A 150 5.28 5.09 -9.52
CA SER A 150 5.35 3.72 -9.01
C SER A 150 6.75 3.34 -8.55
N VAL A 151 7.79 3.68 -9.32
CA VAL A 151 9.19 3.37 -8.97
C VAL A 151 9.60 4.08 -7.69
N LEU A 152 9.29 5.38 -7.57
CA LEU A 152 9.61 6.17 -6.38
C LEU A 152 8.82 5.67 -5.16
N TYR A 153 7.54 5.37 -5.35
CA TYR A 153 6.66 4.91 -4.28
C TYR A 153 7.10 3.56 -3.71
N ILE A 154 7.36 2.57 -4.57
CA ILE A 154 7.80 1.23 -4.16
C ILE A 154 9.15 1.33 -3.42
N GLY A 155 10.08 2.18 -3.88
CA GLY A 155 11.36 2.39 -3.21
C GLY A 155 11.21 2.91 -1.77
N ILE A 156 10.32 3.88 -1.56
CA ILE A 156 10.01 4.40 -0.22
C ILE A 156 9.40 3.32 0.67
N GLN A 157 8.48 2.51 0.13
CA GLN A 157 7.80 1.45 0.88
C GLN A 157 8.76 0.33 1.31
N PHE A 158 9.67 -0.09 0.43
CA PHE A 158 10.68 -1.07 0.80
C PHE A 158 11.62 -0.53 1.87
N ARG A 159 12.09 0.73 1.73
CA ARG A 159 12.94 1.36 2.74
C ARG A 159 12.26 1.45 4.10
N ALA A 160 10.99 1.86 4.12
CA ALA A 160 10.18 1.95 5.32
C ALA A 160 10.05 0.57 6.01
N SER A 161 9.79 -0.48 5.22
CA SER A 161 9.67 -1.85 5.72
C SER A 161 11.02 -2.41 6.24
N GLY A 162 12.11 -2.14 5.54
CA GLY A 162 13.46 -2.52 5.98
C GLY A 162 13.89 -1.78 7.24
N PHE A 163 13.47 -0.52 7.41
CA PHE A 163 13.73 0.25 8.63
C PHE A 163 12.98 -0.34 9.82
N LEU A 164 11.70 -0.70 9.66
CA LEU A 164 10.95 -1.43 10.70
C LEU A 164 11.65 -2.74 11.07
N PHE A 165 12.13 -3.48 10.07
CA PHE A 165 12.88 -4.72 10.30
C PHE A 165 14.16 -4.47 11.10
N ASN A 166 14.90 -3.40 10.79
CA ASN A 166 16.07 -2.96 11.55
C ASN A 166 15.71 -2.61 13.00
N VAL A 167 14.64 -1.86 13.24
CA VAL A 167 14.19 -1.51 14.59
C VAL A 167 13.84 -2.75 15.42
N LEU A 168 13.27 -3.78 14.79
CA LEU A 168 12.86 -5.02 15.49
C LEU A 168 13.98 -6.03 15.70
N THR A 169 15.03 -6.02 14.87
CA THR A 169 16.05 -7.07 14.86
C THR A 169 17.48 -6.55 15.08
N GLY A 170 17.71 -5.24 15.00
CA GLY A 170 19.05 -4.65 14.96
C GLY A 170 19.85 -4.91 13.68
N LEU A 171 19.30 -5.67 12.71
CA LEU A 171 19.97 -5.96 11.44
C LEU A 171 19.90 -4.77 10.48
N ASN A 172 20.87 -4.66 9.57
CA ASN A 172 20.92 -3.55 8.62
C ASN A 172 19.60 -3.40 7.82
N THR A 173 19.11 -2.16 7.72
CA THR A 173 17.95 -1.76 6.91
C THR A 173 18.00 -2.33 5.49
N GLU A 174 19.15 -2.26 4.81
CA GLU A 174 19.28 -2.76 3.42
C GLU A 174 18.99 -4.26 3.31
N PHE A 175 19.40 -5.04 4.32
CA PHE A 175 19.12 -6.47 4.34
C PHE A 175 17.62 -6.74 4.46
N GLY A 176 16.93 -6.04 5.37
CA GLY A 176 15.47 -6.13 5.50
C GLY A 176 14.73 -5.69 4.22
N MET A 177 15.20 -4.62 3.56
CA MET A 177 14.66 -4.16 2.28
C MET A 177 14.73 -5.23 1.21
N ILE A 178 15.92 -5.81 0.98
CA ILE A 178 16.15 -6.83 -0.04
C ILE A 178 15.30 -8.07 0.24
N LEU A 179 15.30 -8.52 1.49
CA LEU A 179 14.56 -9.71 1.92
C LEU A 179 13.06 -9.59 1.60
N LEU A 180 12.43 -8.48 1.99
CA LEU A 180 11.02 -8.24 1.74
C LEU A 180 10.72 -8.02 0.25
N SER A 181 11.63 -7.36 -0.47
CA SER A 181 11.49 -7.15 -1.92
C SER A 181 11.48 -8.46 -2.70
N ILE A 182 12.33 -9.42 -2.34
CA ILE A 182 12.39 -10.74 -2.98
C ILE A 182 11.05 -11.46 -2.83
N VAL A 183 10.48 -11.48 -1.61
CA VAL A 183 9.20 -12.15 -1.36
C VAL A 183 8.08 -11.52 -2.17
N VAL A 184 8.02 -10.18 -2.21
CA VAL A 184 7.06 -9.45 -3.04
C VAL A 184 7.22 -9.79 -4.52
N LEU A 185 8.46 -9.76 -5.02
CA LEU A 185 8.75 -10.10 -6.41
C LEU A 185 8.29 -11.51 -6.76
N LEU A 186 8.49 -12.49 -5.87
CA LEU A 186 8.11 -13.88 -6.09
C LEU A 186 6.59 -14.05 -6.22
N TYR A 187 5.81 -13.57 -5.24
CA TYR A 187 4.35 -13.81 -5.30
C TYR A 187 3.65 -12.98 -6.39
N VAL A 188 4.15 -11.77 -6.68
CA VAL A 188 3.62 -10.92 -7.76
C VAL A 188 3.89 -11.54 -9.12
N SER A 189 5.12 -12.00 -9.34
CA SER A 189 5.50 -12.65 -10.61
C SER A 189 4.78 -13.98 -10.80
N TRP A 190 4.49 -14.70 -9.70
CA TRP A 190 3.80 -15.99 -9.74
C TRP A 190 2.32 -15.86 -10.14
N GLY A 191 1.57 -14.94 -9.51
CA GLY A 191 0.10 -14.91 -9.62
C GLY A 191 -0.54 -13.61 -10.11
N GLY A 192 0.26 -12.60 -10.48
CA GLY A 192 -0.21 -11.33 -11.03
C GLY A 192 -1.16 -10.57 -10.09
N LEU A 193 -2.08 -9.78 -10.67
CA LEU A 193 -3.04 -8.97 -9.92
C LEU A 193 -3.92 -9.82 -8.98
N ARG A 194 -4.23 -11.07 -9.36
CA ARG A 194 -5.03 -11.95 -8.51
C ARG A 194 -4.30 -12.25 -7.21
N ALA A 195 -3.03 -12.68 -7.28
CA ALA A 195 -2.24 -12.92 -6.07
C ALA A 195 -2.09 -11.66 -5.21
N VAL A 196 -1.80 -10.51 -5.84
CA VAL A 196 -1.73 -9.21 -5.14
C VAL A 196 -3.02 -8.93 -4.38
N ALA A 197 -4.18 -9.04 -5.02
CA ALA A 197 -5.46 -8.71 -4.38
C ALA A 197 -5.78 -9.61 -3.17
N TYR A 198 -5.47 -10.91 -3.24
CA TYR A 198 -5.68 -11.81 -2.11
C TYR A 198 -4.70 -11.53 -0.97
N VAL A 199 -3.41 -11.33 -1.28
CA VAL A 199 -2.40 -10.96 -0.27
C VAL A 199 -2.75 -9.65 0.41
N ASP A 200 -3.10 -8.62 -0.36
CA ASP A 200 -3.50 -7.30 0.15
C ASP A 200 -4.74 -7.41 1.05
N THR A 201 -5.71 -8.27 0.69
CA THR A 201 -6.91 -8.46 1.50
C THR A 201 -6.57 -8.96 2.90
N MET A 202 -5.64 -9.89 3.01
CA MET A 202 -5.20 -10.42 4.30
C MET A 202 -4.34 -9.41 5.05
N GLN A 203 -3.45 -8.71 4.35
CA GLN A 203 -2.65 -7.65 4.93
C GLN A 203 -3.52 -6.52 5.49
N ALA A 204 -4.63 -6.19 4.84
CA ALA A 204 -5.60 -5.22 5.36
C ALA A 204 -6.14 -5.63 6.74
N VAL A 205 -6.50 -6.91 6.88
CA VAL A 205 -7.00 -7.46 8.16
C VAL A 205 -5.90 -7.45 9.21
N LEU A 206 -4.69 -7.92 8.88
CA LEU A 206 -3.56 -7.94 9.79
C LEU A 206 -3.16 -6.55 10.26
N LEU A 207 -3.12 -5.58 9.34
CA LEU A 207 -2.79 -4.18 9.62
C LEU A 207 -3.88 -3.54 10.48
N GLY A 208 -5.16 -3.79 10.18
CA GLY A 208 -6.27 -3.34 11.01
C GLY A 208 -6.17 -3.87 12.44
N LEU A 209 -5.98 -5.18 12.61
CA LEU A 209 -5.78 -5.80 13.93
C LEU A 209 -4.55 -5.22 14.65
N GLY A 210 -3.44 -5.04 13.95
CA GLY A 210 -2.22 -4.46 14.51
C GLY A 210 -2.44 -3.04 15.04
N ILE A 211 -3.16 -2.19 14.30
CA ILE A 211 -3.52 -0.84 14.74
C ILE A 211 -4.40 -0.89 15.99
N PHE A 212 -5.41 -1.77 16.03
CA PHE A 212 -6.28 -1.90 17.21
C PHE A 212 -5.52 -2.37 18.45
N VAL A 213 -4.67 -3.38 18.31
CA VAL A 213 -3.87 -3.92 19.42
C VAL A 213 -2.89 -2.88 19.95
N ILE A 214 -2.12 -2.24 19.06
CA ILE A 214 -1.16 -1.20 19.47
C ILE A 214 -1.89 0.00 20.09
N GLY A 215 -3.01 0.43 19.49
CA GLY A 215 -3.82 1.52 20.02
C GLY A 215 -4.33 1.21 21.43
N TYR A 216 -4.83 0.00 21.67
CA TYR A 216 -5.26 -0.43 22.99
C TYR A 216 -4.12 -0.46 24.01
N LEU A 217 -2.96 -1.03 23.65
CA LEU A 217 -1.78 -1.09 24.53
C LEU A 217 -1.27 0.30 24.91
N VAL A 218 -1.25 1.24 23.96
CA VAL A 218 -0.85 2.63 24.24
C VAL A 218 -1.83 3.28 25.23
N LEU A 219 -3.14 3.07 25.06
CA LEU A 219 -4.13 3.61 25.99
C LEU A 219 -3.99 3.02 27.39
N ASP A 220 -3.74 1.72 27.50
CA ASP A 220 -3.52 1.05 28.79
C ASP A 220 -2.27 1.60 29.51
N LEU A 221 -1.17 1.80 28.76
CA LEU A 221 0.08 2.35 29.30
C LEU A 221 -0.02 3.82 29.76
N VAL A 222 -0.84 4.61 29.07
CA VAL A 222 -1.05 6.03 29.40
C VAL A 222 -2.08 6.22 30.53
N GLY A 223 -2.90 5.21 30.82
CA GLY A 223 -3.90 5.22 31.91
C GLY A 223 -5.29 5.68 31.44
N GLU A 224 -6.00 6.51 32.22
CA GLU A 224 -7.34 6.99 31.83
C GLU A 224 -7.29 7.73 30.48
N PHE A 225 -8.12 7.31 29.51
CA PHE A 225 -8.21 7.90 28.16
C PHE A 225 -8.27 9.44 28.16
N LYS A 226 -9.01 10.01 29.12
CA LYS A 226 -9.14 11.46 29.29
C LYS A 226 -7.84 12.12 29.75
N LYS A 227 -7.11 11.50 30.68
CA LYS A 227 -5.78 11.98 31.11
C LYS A 227 -4.78 11.85 29.97
N GLY A 228 -4.81 10.76 29.22
CA GLY A 228 -3.91 10.57 28.08
C GLY A 228 -4.08 11.61 26.97
N ILE A 229 -5.32 11.96 26.63
CA ILE A 229 -5.59 13.05 25.68
C ILE A 229 -5.13 14.41 26.24
N ILE A 230 -5.35 14.68 27.52
CA ILE A 230 -4.90 15.92 28.16
C ILE A 230 -3.36 15.99 28.12
N THR A 231 -2.67 14.93 28.51
CA THR A 231 -1.20 14.83 28.46
C THR A 231 -0.65 15.00 27.04
N LEU A 232 -1.30 14.40 26.02
CA LEU A 232 -0.92 14.58 24.61
C LEU A 232 -1.19 16.00 24.09
N SER A 233 -2.21 16.68 24.62
CA SER A 233 -2.51 18.08 24.27
C SER A 233 -1.56 19.08 24.93
N GLU A 234 -0.97 18.70 26.07
CA GLU A 234 0.04 19.48 26.81
C GLU A 234 1.48 19.16 26.37
N PHE A 235 1.67 18.08 25.60
CA PHE A 235 2.97 17.66 25.09
C PHE A 235 3.49 18.66 24.05
N ASP A 236 4.45 19.49 24.46
CA ASP A 236 5.22 20.38 23.59
C ASP A 236 6.53 19.69 23.16
N PRO A 237 6.66 19.29 21.88
CA PRO A 237 7.87 18.65 21.37
C PRO A 237 9.14 19.49 21.59
N ASN A 238 9.01 20.82 21.65
CA ASN A 238 10.15 21.74 21.83
C ASN A 238 10.63 21.84 23.29
N ARG A 239 9.85 21.35 24.26
CA ARG A 239 10.27 21.29 25.68
C ARG A 239 11.05 20.02 26.03
N ALA A 240 10.97 18.99 25.21
CA ALA A 240 11.58 17.68 25.47
C ALA A 240 13.06 17.58 25.07
N GLY A 241 13.66 18.63 24.48
CA GLY A 241 15.10 18.68 24.20
C GLY A 241 15.60 17.59 23.22
N LEU A 242 14.80 17.26 22.20
CA LEU A 242 15.19 16.41 21.07
C LEU A 242 15.45 17.26 19.82
#